data_AF-A0A8S2DHX1-F1
#
_entry.id   AF-A0A8S2DHX1-F1
#
_cell.length_a   1.000
_cell.length_b   1.000
_cell.length_c   1.000
_cell.angle_alpha   90.00
_cell.angle_beta   90.00
_cell.angle_gamma   90.00
#
_symmetry.space_group_name_H-M   'P 1'
#
loop_
_entity.id
_entity.type
_entity.pdbx_description
1 polymer ?
#
loop_
_entity_poly.entity_id
_entity_poly.type
_entity_poly.pdbx_seq_one_letter_code
_entity_poly.pdbx_strand_id
1 'polypeptide(L)'
;MSSSEPPPYNELIEVAPGFFNVRGHFKMLAGIVDIGTQMSIVRLRNGNFLVIDTVPLTDYLKSEIDRLTDSGSKIEGVLGLHPFHTLAFRPFHNAYPKLKYYGCPRHLRKIPEICWSGSLNDADTRRKWAPEIEMRIPAGAEFISPLPESSNHFSSVFLFHQPSRTLHVDDTLMYSPNPGFFTKLVGFKAGAMVFQPSIKGPGLYPTADAPHQFRNWMRQILTDWNFDNIVHCFVVESFRLNSEL
;
A
#
# COMPACT_ATOMS: atom_id res chain seq x y z
N MET A 1 16.32 -3.77 -17.36
CA MET A 1 15.47 -3.72 -18.57
C MET A 1 14.11 -3.26 -18.11
N SER A 2 13.74 -2.02 -18.40
CA SER A 2 12.42 -1.46 -18.08
C SER A 2 11.47 -1.88 -19.21
N SER A 3 10.64 -2.89 -18.99
CA SER A 3 9.54 -3.18 -19.91
C SER A 3 8.52 -2.05 -19.82
N SER A 4 8.20 -1.41 -20.94
CA SER A 4 7.23 -0.32 -21.04
C SER A 4 5.77 -0.76 -20.87
N GLU A 5 5.53 -2.06 -20.66
CA GLU A 5 4.19 -2.60 -20.43
C GLU A 5 3.90 -2.67 -18.92
N PRO A 6 2.70 -2.23 -18.50
CA PRO A 6 2.30 -2.39 -17.11
C PRO A 6 2.30 -3.89 -16.75
N PRO A 7 2.64 -4.25 -15.51
CA PRO A 7 2.60 -5.63 -15.06
C PRO A 7 1.20 -6.24 -15.29
N PRO A 8 1.11 -7.55 -15.60
CA PRO A 8 -0.16 -8.22 -15.76
C PRO A 8 -1.02 -8.14 -14.49
N TYR A 9 -2.33 -8.11 -14.68
CA TYR A 9 -3.29 -8.08 -13.58
C TYR A 9 -3.46 -9.46 -12.95
N ASN A 10 -3.62 -9.47 -11.62
CA ASN A 10 -3.83 -10.66 -10.78
C ASN A 10 -2.70 -11.70 -10.88
N GLU A 11 -1.49 -11.27 -11.21
CA GLU A 11 -0.29 -12.09 -11.19
C GLU A 11 0.65 -11.63 -10.07
N LEU A 12 1.31 -12.59 -9.44
CA LEU A 12 2.29 -12.34 -8.40
C LEU A 12 3.66 -12.11 -9.03
N ILE A 13 4.21 -10.92 -8.87
CA ILE A 13 5.49 -10.53 -9.45
C ILE A 13 6.47 -10.18 -8.35
N GLU A 14 7.65 -10.80 -8.35
CA GLU A 14 8.73 -10.43 -7.43
C GLU A 14 9.44 -9.18 -7.95
N VAL A 15 9.26 -8.05 -7.24
CA VAL A 15 9.77 -6.73 -7.65
C VAL A 15 11.13 -6.43 -7.06
N ALA A 16 11.45 -7.10 -5.95
CA ALA A 16 12.75 -7.14 -5.29
C ALA A 16 12.84 -8.48 -4.54
N PRO A 17 14.04 -8.99 -4.21
CA PRO A 17 14.18 -10.26 -3.52
C PRO A 17 13.33 -10.33 -2.23
N GLY A 18 12.38 -11.26 -2.19
CA GLY A 18 11.46 -11.44 -1.08
C GLY A 18 10.32 -10.41 -1.00
N PHE A 19 10.15 -9.55 -1.99
CA PHE A 19 9.04 -8.60 -2.06
C PHE A 19 8.25 -8.84 -3.35
N PHE A 20 7.02 -9.31 -3.18
CA PHE A 20 6.10 -9.61 -4.27
C PHE A 20 4.99 -8.55 -4.32
N ASN A 21 4.54 -8.20 -5.51
CA ASN A 21 3.40 -7.32 -5.72
C ASN A 21 2.41 -7.94 -6.72
N VAL A 22 1.14 -7.61 -6.54
CA VAL A 22 0.04 -7.94 -7.41
C VAL A 22 -0.72 -6.67 -7.75
N ARG A 23 -0.94 -6.44 -9.05
CA ARG A 23 -1.87 -5.43 -9.52
C ARG A 23 -3.26 -6.05 -9.68
N GLY A 24 -4.25 -5.56 -8.95
CA GLY A 24 -5.65 -5.96 -9.07
C GLY A 24 -6.47 -4.97 -9.89
N HIS A 25 -7.60 -5.44 -10.44
CA HIS A 25 -8.55 -4.58 -11.11
C HIS A 25 -9.40 -3.79 -10.11
N PHE A 26 -9.58 -2.49 -10.35
CA PHE A 26 -10.57 -1.68 -9.63
C PHE A 26 -11.28 -0.74 -10.59
N LYS A 27 -12.47 -1.16 -11.00
CA LYS A 27 -13.24 -0.48 -12.04
C LYS A 27 -14.26 0.49 -11.44
N MET A 28 -14.15 1.74 -11.84
CA MET A 28 -15.04 2.85 -11.54
C MET A 28 -15.97 3.14 -12.73
N LEU A 29 -16.99 3.98 -12.52
CA LEU A 29 -17.94 4.42 -13.55
C LEU A 29 -18.55 3.25 -14.34
N ALA A 30 -19.17 2.30 -13.62
CA ALA A 30 -19.80 1.11 -14.19
C ALA A 30 -18.89 0.26 -15.09
N GLY A 31 -17.58 0.26 -14.85
CA GLY A 31 -16.63 -0.58 -15.60
C GLY A 31 -15.78 0.18 -16.63
N ILE A 32 -16.09 1.46 -16.89
CA ILE A 32 -15.47 2.24 -17.97
C ILE A 32 -14.03 2.62 -17.63
N VAL A 33 -13.72 2.89 -16.36
CA VAL A 33 -12.40 3.35 -15.94
C VAL A 33 -11.83 2.39 -14.92
N ASP A 34 -10.79 1.66 -15.28
CA ASP A 34 -10.02 0.84 -14.34
C ASP A 34 -8.86 1.66 -13.79
N ILE A 35 -8.93 1.99 -12.50
CA ILE A 35 -7.85 2.72 -11.81
C ILE A 35 -6.88 1.77 -11.10
N GLY A 36 -7.20 0.47 -11.06
CA GLY A 36 -6.40 -0.54 -10.39
C GLY A 36 -6.45 -0.47 -8.86
N THR A 37 -5.97 -1.54 -8.25
CA THR A 37 -5.66 -1.66 -6.82
C THR A 37 -4.41 -2.54 -6.70
N GLN A 38 -3.87 -2.72 -5.51
CA GLN A 38 -2.68 -3.52 -5.31
C GLN A 38 -2.70 -4.31 -4.01
N MET A 39 -1.86 -5.34 -3.97
CA MET A 39 -1.52 -6.09 -2.78
C MET A 39 -0.05 -6.43 -2.87
N SER A 40 0.66 -6.44 -1.75
CA SER A 40 2.03 -6.96 -1.69
C SER A 40 2.13 -8.15 -0.75
N ILE A 41 3.11 -9.01 -0.99
CA ILE A 41 3.47 -10.10 -0.08
C ILE A 41 4.97 -9.95 0.19
N VAL A 42 5.36 -9.89 1.46
CA VAL A 42 6.76 -9.73 1.85
C VAL A 42 7.22 -10.94 2.62
N ARG A 43 8.37 -11.50 2.25
CA ARG A 43 9.01 -12.62 2.92
C ARG A 43 9.88 -12.11 4.05
N LEU A 44 9.61 -12.57 5.26
CA LEU A 44 10.39 -12.31 6.45
C LEU A 44 11.64 -13.22 6.51
N ARG A 45 12.64 -12.85 7.31
CA ARG A 45 13.91 -13.59 7.49
C ARG A 45 13.72 -15.02 7.99
N ASN A 46 12.66 -15.27 8.75
CA ASN A 46 12.31 -16.60 9.24
C ASN A 46 11.64 -17.48 8.16
N GLY A 47 11.43 -16.96 6.95
CA GLY A 47 10.80 -17.66 5.83
C GLY A 47 9.26 -17.56 5.81
N ASN A 48 8.66 -16.89 6.78
CA ASN A 48 7.23 -16.57 6.79
C ASN A 48 6.92 -15.32 5.96
N PHE A 49 5.65 -14.95 5.87
CA PHE A 49 5.19 -13.86 5.01
C PHE A 49 4.22 -12.92 5.72
N LEU A 50 4.20 -11.67 5.27
CA LEU A 50 3.12 -10.74 5.52
C LEU A 50 2.41 -10.42 4.21
N VAL A 51 1.09 -10.30 4.29
CA VAL A 51 0.27 -9.77 3.19
C VAL A 51 -0.05 -8.31 3.50
N ILE A 52 0.14 -7.43 2.53
CA ILE A 52 -0.02 -5.98 2.62
C ILE A 52 -1.14 -5.57 1.68
N ASP A 53 -2.19 -5.00 2.26
CA ASP A 53 -3.50 -4.78 1.68
C ASP A 53 -4.05 -6.05 1.01
N THR A 54 -5.13 -5.94 0.24
CA THR A 54 -5.74 -7.10 -0.41
C THR A 54 -6.30 -6.70 -1.77
N VAL A 55 -6.28 -7.65 -2.70
CA VAL A 55 -6.96 -7.53 -4.00
C VAL A 55 -7.97 -8.67 -4.15
N PRO A 56 -9.00 -8.53 -5.02
CA PRO A 56 -9.86 -9.65 -5.36
C PRO A 56 -9.04 -10.85 -5.84
N LEU A 57 -9.24 -12.01 -5.24
CA LEU A 57 -8.52 -13.23 -5.60
C LEU A 57 -9.17 -13.89 -6.82
N THR A 58 -8.37 -14.14 -7.85
CA THR A 58 -8.68 -15.14 -8.88
C THR A 58 -8.20 -16.51 -8.41
N ASP A 59 -8.72 -17.60 -9.00
CA ASP A 59 -8.25 -18.95 -8.69
C ASP A 59 -6.75 -19.11 -8.95
N TYR A 60 -6.26 -18.51 -10.04
CA TYR A 60 -4.84 -18.48 -10.38
C TYR A 60 -4.02 -17.77 -9.28
N LEU A 61 -4.39 -16.53 -8.94
CA LEU A 61 -3.67 -15.76 -7.92
C LEU A 61 -3.68 -16.49 -6.57
N LYS A 62 -4.82 -17.06 -6.18
CA LYS A 62 -4.92 -17.84 -4.95
C LYS A 62 -3.95 -19.03 -4.98
N SER A 63 -3.88 -19.76 -6.09
CA SER A 63 -2.97 -20.90 -6.23
C SER A 63 -1.48 -20.52 -6.14
N GLU A 64 -1.10 -19.33 -6.64
CA GLU A 64 0.26 -18.81 -6.50
C GLU A 64 0.58 -18.43 -5.05
N ILE A 65 -0.37 -17.78 -4.35
CA ILE A 65 -0.23 -17.47 -2.92
C ILE A 65 -0.13 -18.74 -2.09
N ASP A 66 -0.99 -19.73 -2.33
CA ASP A 66 -0.98 -21.01 -1.62
C ASP A 66 0.37 -21.73 -1.81
N ARG A 67 0.92 -21.74 -3.02
CA ARG A 67 2.24 -22.34 -3.29
C ARG A 67 3.36 -21.60 -2.57
N LEU A 68 3.33 -20.27 -2.57
CA LEU A 68 4.34 -19.44 -1.92
C LEU A 68 4.32 -19.58 -0.39
N THR A 69 3.12 -19.68 0.18
CA THR A 69 2.88 -19.53 1.62
C THR A 69 2.47 -20.82 2.33
N ASP A 70 2.55 -21.96 1.64
CA ASP A 70 2.08 -23.26 2.12
C ASP A 70 0.60 -23.21 2.56
N SER A 71 -0.26 -22.90 1.59
CA SER A 71 -1.71 -22.73 1.77
C SER A 71 -2.07 -21.70 2.86
N GLY A 72 -1.27 -20.64 2.96
CA GLY A 72 -1.40 -19.59 3.97
C GLY A 72 -0.80 -19.94 5.35
N SER A 73 -0.28 -21.14 5.57
CA SER A 73 0.26 -21.56 6.88
C SER A 73 1.45 -20.70 7.32
N LYS A 74 2.21 -20.16 6.36
CA LYS A 74 3.36 -19.28 6.59
C LYS A 74 3.01 -17.80 6.62
N ILE A 75 1.74 -17.41 6.54
CA ILE A 75 1.35 -15.99 6.66
C ILE A 75 1.20 -15.63 8.13
N GLU A 76 2.04 -14.72 8.64
CA GLU A 76 1.95 -14.27 10.04
C GLU A 76 0.89 -13.19 10.26
N GLY A 77 0.57 -12.42 9.22
CA GLY A 77 -0.37 -11.33 9.30
C GLY A 77 -0.80 -10.80 7.94
N VAL A 78 -2.02 -10.29 7.89
CA VAL A 78 -2.58 -9.51 6.79
C VAL A 78 -2.79 -8.08 7.29
N LEU A 79 -2.21 -7.09 6.62
CA LEU A 79 -2.14 -5.71 7.07
C LEU A 79 -2.87 -4.79 6.10
N GLY A 80 -3.93 -4.11 6.52
CA GLY A 80 -4.58 -3.06 5.72
C GLY A 80 -3.98 -1.70 5.99
N LEU A 81 -3.03 -1.26 5.16
CA LEU A 81 -2.22 -0.05 5.38
C LEU A 81 -2.94 1.23 4.96
N HIS A 82 -3.88 1.14 4.03
CA HIS A 82 -4.64 2.30 3.57
C HIS A 82 -6.11 2.24 4.00
N PRO A 83 -6.64 3.27 4.69
CA PRO A 83 -8.01 3.25 5.25
C PRO A 83 -9.13 2.90 4.26
N PHE A 84 -8.91 3.06 2.96
CA PHE A 84 -9.91 2.87 1.90
C PHE A 84 -9.73 1.60 1.05
N HIS A 85 -8.68 0.81 1.26
CA HIS A 85 -8.48 -0.46 0.55
C HIS A 85 -9.32 -1.58 1.19
N THR A 86 -10.61 -1.33 1.41
CA THR A 86 -11.49 -2.15 2.26
C THR A 86 -12.20 -3.29 1.54
N LEU A 87 -12.39 -3.18 0.22
CA LEU A 87 -13.34 -4.03 -0.52
C LEU A 87 -12.91 -5.49 -0.63
N ALA A 88 -11.60 -5.72 -0.81
CA ALA A 88 -11.06 -7.06 -1.00
C ALA A 88 -10.78 -7.81 0.33
N PHE A 89 -10.86 -7.14 1.48
CA PHE A 89 -10.60 -7.79 2.77
C PHE A 89 -11.62 -8.88 3.09
N ARG A 90 -12.91 -8.66 2.82
CA ARG A 90 -13.97 -9.67 3.04
C ARG A 90 -13.72 -10.95 2.24
N PRO A 91 -13.58 -10.91 0.90
CA PRO A 91 -13.31 -12.11 0.13
C PRO A 91 -11.95 -12.74 0.48
N PHE A 92 -10.91 -11.94 0.76
CA PHE A 92 -9.62 -12.48 1.18
C PHE A 92 -9.70 -13.19 2.54
N HIS A 93 -10.44 -12.63 3.50
CA HIS A 93 -10.73 -13.27 4.79
C HIS A 93 -11.51 -14.57 4.62
N ASN A 94 -12.49 -14.62 3.72
CA ASN A 94 -13.21 -15.86 3.44
C ASN A 94 -12.30 -16.95 2.88
N ALA A 95 -11.29 -16.58 2.08
CA ALA A 95 -10.29 -17.51 1.56
C ALA A 95 -9.29 -17.97 2.63
N TYR A 96 -8.96 -17.11 3.61
CA TYR A 96 -7.97 -17.38 4.65
C TYR A 96 -8.46 -17.02 6.07
N PRO A 97 -9.55 -17.64 6.57
CA PRO A 97 -10.27 -17.15 7.76
C PRO A 97 -9.54 -17.31 9.09
N LYS A 98 -8.41 -18.03 9.10
CA LYS A 98 -7.61 -18.31 10.31
C LYS A 98 -6.44 -17.36 10.49
N LEU A 99 -6.15 -16.50 9.51
CA LEU A 99 -5.02 -15.56 9.60
C LEU A 99 -5.31 -14.45 10.61
N LYS A 100 -4.25 -13.80 11.07
CA LYS A 100 -4.34 -12.59 11.89
C LYS A 100 -4.46 -11.37 10.99
N TYR A 101 -5.49 -10.57 11.20
CA TYR A 101 -5.74 -9.36 10.42
C TYR A 101 -5.46 -8.11 11.26
N TYR A 102 -4.73 -7.17 10.70
CA TYR A 102 -4.40 -5.88 11.31
C TYR A 102 -4.79 -4.77 10.34
N GLY A 103 -5.41 -3.69 10.82
CA GLY A 103 -5.93 -2.68 9.90
C GLY A 103 -5.91 -1.30 10.49
N CYS A 104 -5.97 -0.29 9.61
CA CYS A 104 -6.30 1.09 10.02
C CYS A 104 -7.59 1.14 10.85
N PRO A 105 -7.77 2.15 11.72
CA PRO A 105 -9.00 2.32 12.50
C PRO A 105 -10.29 2.27 11.66
N ARG A 106 -10.24 2.73 10.41
CA ARG A 106 -11.36 2.65 9.48
C ARG A 106 -11.76 1.22 9.12
N HIS A 107 -10.80 0.32 8.91
CA HIS A 107 -11.07 -1.09 8.64
C HIS A 107 -11.85 -1.73 9.78
N LEU A 108 -11.39 -1.51 11.02
CA LEU A 108 -12.03 -2.01 12.23
C LEU A 108 -13.49 -1.52 12.35
N ARG A 109 -13.76 -0.27 11.96
CA ARG A 109 -15.13 0.29 11.98
C ARG A 109 -16.02 -0.22 10.84
N LYS A 110 -15.50 -0.40 9.63
CA LYS A 110 -16.29 -0.70 8.42
C LYS A 110 -16.39 -2.20 8.11
N ILE A 111 -15.52 -3.02 8.69
CA ILE A 111 -15.43 -4.46 8.46
C ILE A 111 -15.44 -5.19 9.81
N PRO A 112 -16.49 -5.01 10.65
CA PRO A 112 -16.53 -5.52 12.02
C PRO A 112 -16.62 -7.05 12.10
N GLU A 113 -16.99 -7.73 11.01
CA GLU A 113 -17.05 -9.20 10.95
C GLU A 113 -15.67 -9.87 10.83
N ILE A 114 -14.62 -9.13 10.47
CA ILE A 114 -13.24 -9.62 10.62
C ILE A 114 -12.81 -9.38 12.07
N CYS A 115 -12.35 -10.43 12.74
CA CYS A 115 -11.79 -10.33 14.08
C CYS A 115 -10.38 -9.73 14.01
N TRP A 116 -10.30 -8.40 13.92
CA TRP A 116 -9.03 -7.66 13.82
C TRP A 116 -8.18 -7.91 15.07
N SER A 117 -6.97 -8.44 14.85
CA SER A 117 -5.97 -8.72 15.87
C SER A 117 -5.27 -7.47 16.41
N GLY A 118 -5.48 -6.30 15.79
CA GLY A 118 -4.97 -5.03 16.28
C GLY A 118 -5.17 -3.88 15.29
N SER A 119 -5.12 -2.65 15.81
CA SER A 119 -5.17 -1.44 14.99
C SER A 119 -3.76 -1.00 14.60
N LEU A 120 -3.57 -0.61 13.33
CA LEU A 120 -2.33 0.01 12.87
C LEU A 120 -2.12 1.43 13.42
N ASN A 121 -3.12 2.02 14.08
CA ASN A 121 -2.92 3.25 14.86
C ASN A 121 -2.08 3.01 16.12
N ASP A 122 -2.06 1.77 16.62
CA ASP A 122 -1.32 1.40 17.83
C ASP A 122 0.15 1.14 17.49
N ALA A 123 1.05 1.79 18.22
CA ALA A 123 2.47 1.69 17.93
C ALA A 123 3.02 0.26 18.18
N ASP A 124 2.46 -0.48 19.13
CA ASP A 124 2.85 -1.88 19.39
C ASP A 124 2.44 -2.81 18.25
N THR A 125 1.31 -2.56 17.59
CA THR A 125 0.94 -3.30 16.38
C THR A 125 1.93 -3.02 15.26
N ARG A 126 2.30 -1.75 15.05
CA ARG A 126 3.30 -1.36 14.03
C ARG A 126 4.71 -1.88 14.31
N ARG A 127 5.04 -2.23 15.56
CA ARG A 127 6.37 -2.74 15.94
C ARG A 127 6.49 -4.26 15.96
N LYS A 128 5.42 -5.02 15.70
CA LYS A 128 5.40 -6.48 15.80
C LYS A 128 6.52 -7.19 15.02
N TRP A 129 6.87 -6.66 13.85
CA TRP A 129 7.86 -7.23 12.95
C TRP A 129 9.13 -6.37 12.85
N ALA A 130 9.31 -5.43 13.77
CA ALA A 130 10.54 -4.66 13.85
C ALA A 130 11.72 -5.55 14.27
N PRO A 131 12.96 -5.26 13.82
CA PRO A 131 13.33 -4.15 12.94
C PRO A 131 13.16 -4.46 11.45
N GLU A 132 12.68 -5.64 11.07
CA GLU A 132 12.63 -6.09 9.68
C GLU A 132 11.58 -5.34 8.85
N ILE A 133 10.45 -5.06 9.47
CA ILE A 133 9.37 -4.23 8.94
C ILE A 133 9.25 -3.00 9.84
N GLU A 134 9.44 -1.83 9.26
CA GLU A 134 9.17 -0.56 9.92
C GLU A 134 7.92 0.08 9.33
N MET A 135 7.05 0.62 10.17
CA MET A 135 5.79 1.23 9.77
C MET A 135 5.63 2.62 10.38
N ARG A 136 5.34 3.63 9.55
CA ARG A 136 5.14 5.02 9.98
C ARG A 136 3.90 5.61 9.32
N ILE A 137 3.21 6.49 10.03
CA ILE A 137 2.03 7.21 9.55
C ILE A 137 2.45 8.66 9.24
N PRO A 138 2.05 9.24 8.10
CA PRO A 138 2.28 10.64 7.77
C PRO A 138 1.87 11.60 8.89
N ALA A 139 2.76 12.53 9.25
CA ALA A 139 2.40 13.64 10.12
C ALA A 139 1.69 14.75 9.32
N GLY A 140 0.84 15.53 9.99
CA GLY A 140 0.11 16.64 9.36
C GLY A 140 -1.09 16.20 8.50
N ALA A 141 -1.47 14.92 8.51
CA ALA A 141 -2.59 14.37 7.75
C ALA A 141 -3.51 13.53 8.63
N GLU A 142 -4.79 13.42 8.25
CA GLU A 142 -5.76 12.59 8.97
C GLU A 142 -5.67 11.13 8.52
N PHE A 143 -5.48 10.21 9.46
CA PHE A 143 -5.35 8.76 9.22
C PHE A 143 -6.43 7.92 9.91
N ILE A 144 -6.95 8.37 11.05
CA ILE A 144 -7.88 7.60 11.90
C ILE A 144 -9.28 7.61 11.30
N SER A 145 -9.74 8.79 10.87
CA SER A 145 -11.05 8.97 10.24
C SER A 145 -11.01 10.05 9.16
N PRO A 146 -10.37 9.77 8.00
CA PRO A 146 -10.26 10.74 6.93
C PRO A 146 -11.63 11.15 6.39
N LEU A 147 -11.90 12.44 6.41
CA LEU A 147 -13.13 13.05 5.90
C LEU A 147 -12.82 14.13 4.85
N PRO A 148 -13.68 14.31 3.84
CA PRO A 148 -14.83 13.45 3.53
C PRO A 148 -14.37 12.09 2.96
N GLU A 149 -15.08 11.01 3.30
CA GLU A 149 -14.71 9.64 2.89
C GLU A 149 -14.65 9.46 1.36
N SER A 150 -15.37 10.29 0.61
CA SER A 150 -15.41 10.25 -0.85
C SER A 150 -14.14 10.76 -1.53
N SER A 151 -13.28 11.52 -0.84
CA SER A 151 -12.12 12.14 -1.48
C SER A 151 -10.85 12.23 -0.65
N ASN A 152 -10.90 12.12 0.69
CA ASN A 152 -9.71 12.22 1.53
C ASN A 152 -8.99 10.86 1.65
N HIS A 153 -8.21 10.51 0.63
CA HIS A 153 -7.46 9.25 0.53
C HIS A 153 -5.95 9.50 0.57
N PHE A 154 -5.50 10.58 1.21
CA PHE A 154 -4.09 10.97 1.18
C PHE A 154 -3.19 10.11 2.07
N SER A 155 -3.61 9.82 3.30
CA SER A 155 -2.74 9.24 4.33
C SER A 155 -2.86 7.71 4.41
N SER A 156 -1.75 7.02 4.18
CA SER A 156 -1.57 5.56 4.37
C SER A 156 -0.45 5.29 5.38
N VAL A 157 -0.37 4.06 5.91
CA VAL A 157 0.85 3.63 6.60
C VAL A 157 1.94 3.37 5.57
N PHE A 158 3.09 4.03 5.71
CA PHE A 158 4.28 3.67 4.95
C PHE A 158 4.93 2.47 5.61
N LEU A 159 5.17 1.41 4.85
CA LEU A 159 5.82 0.19 5.30
C LEU A 159 7.15 0.04 4.58
N PHE A 160 8.25 -0.02 5.34
CA PHE A 160 9.58 -0.30 4.83
C PHE A 160 10.01 -1.72 5.16
N HIS A 161 10.26 -2.51 4.13
CA HIS A 161 10.83 -3.84 4.25
C HIS A 161 12.35 -3.77 4.09
N GLN A 162 13.06 -3.86 5.21
CA GLN A 162 14.50 -3.69 5.27
C GLN A 162 15.29 -4.67 4.37
N PRO A 163 15.02 -5.99 4.36
CA PRO A 163 15.75 -6.95 3.53
C PRO A 163 15.70 -6.66 2.03
N SER A 164 14.53 -6.29 1.50
CA SER A 164 14.38 -5.99 0.07
C SER A 164 14.65 -4.53 -0.28
N ARG A 165 14.88 -3.68 0.74
CA ARG A 165 15.01 -2.22 0.61
C ARG A 165 13.84 -1.62 -0.18
N THR A 166 12.63 -2.07 0.11
CA THR A 166 11.41 -1.65 -0.60
C THR A 166 10.46 -0.92 0.33
N LEU A 167 10.00 0.24 -0.12
CA LEU A 167 9.02 1.08 0.56
C LEU A 167 7.65 0.92 -0.08
N HIS A 168 6.64 0.46 0.67
CA HIS A 168 5.25 0.45 0.25
C HIS A 168 4.56 1.71 0.80
N VAL A 169 3.99 2.54 -0.09
CA VAL A 169 3.40 3.86 0.25
C VAL A 169 1.93 3.98 -0.10
N ASP A 170 1.40 2.95 -0.73
CA ASP A 170 0.05 2.87 -1.25
C ASP A 170 -0.38 4.07 -2.12
N ASP A 171 -1.48 4.76 -1.79
CA ASP A 171 -1.99 5.88 -2.57
C ASP A 171 -1.24 7.20 -2.32
N THR A 172 -0.51 7.36 -1.19
CA THR A 172 0.05 8.66 -0.77
C THR A 172 1.00 9.26 -1.79
N LEU A 173 1.85 8.44 -2.39
CA LEU A 173 2.69 8.77 -3.54
C LEU A 173 2.23 7.96 -4.72
N MET A 174 2.15 8.60 -5.88
CA MET A 174 1.70 7.98 -7.11
C MET A 174 2.68 8.33 -8.21
N TYR A 175 2.97 7.36 -9.07
CA TYR A 175 3.74 7.58 -10.28
C TYR A 175 3.02 6.95 -11.48
N SER A 176 3.18 7.55 -12.66
CA SER A 176 2.73 6.95 -13.90
C SER A 176 3.65 7.36 -15.05
N PRO A 177 4.24 6.40 -15.79
CA PRO A 177 5.08 6.73 -16.94
C PRO A 177 4.21 7.29 -18.07
N ASN A 178 2.99 6.77 -18.22
CA ASN A 178 2.06 7.06 -19.31
C ASN A 178 0.64 7.29 -18.76
N PRO A 179 0.37 8.41 -18.08
CA PRO A 179 -0.96 8.70 -17.59
C PRO A 179 -1.94 8.89 -18.76
N GLY A 180 -3.12 8.27 -18.66
CA GLY A 180 -4.22 8.46 -19.60
C GLY A 180 -4.71 9.91 -19.65
N PHE A 181 -5.55 10.22 -20.65
CA PHE A 181 -6.05 11.58 -20.86
C PHE A 181 -6.74 12.17 -19.61
N PHE A 182 -7.63 11.40 -18.98
CA PHE A 182 -8.34 11.86 -17.78
C PHE A 182 -7.45 12.05 -16.56
N THR A 183 -6.41 11.22 -16.38
CA THR A 183 -5.48 11.37 -15.25
C THR A 183 -4.56 12.57 -15.44
N LYS A 184 -4.19 12.90 -16.68
CA LYS A 184 -3.47 14.16 -17.00
C LYS A 184 -4.27 15.41 -16.62
N LEU A 185 -5.59 15.42 -16.86
CA LEU A 185 -6.46 16.56 -16.51
C LEU A 185 -6.51 16.85 -15.00
N VAL A 186 -6.34 15.83 -14.15
CA VAL A 186 -6.31 16.00 -12.68
C VAL A 186 -4.89 16.21 -12.13
N GLY A 187 -3.90 16.41 -13.01
CA GLY A 187 -2.56 16.88 -12.66
C GLY A 187 -1.45 15.82 -12.64
N PHE A 188 -1.70 14.60 -13.12
CA PHE A 188 -0.63 13.62 -13.33
C PHE A 188 0.24 14.03 -14.51
N LYS A 189 1.56 13.97 -14.33
CA LYS A 189 2.54 14.19 -15.40
C LYS A 189 3.25 12.87 -15.68
N ALA A 190 3.49 12.60 -16.96
CA ALA A 190 4.25 11.43 -17.39
C ALA A 190 5.65 11.46 -16.75
N GLY A 191 6.04 10.33 -16.14
CA GLY A 191 7.36 10.18 -15.51
C GLY A 191 7.55 11.00 -14.22
N ALA A 192 6.47 11.52 -13.62
CA ALA A 192 6.56 12.30 -12.38
C ALA A 192 5.93 11.55 -11.21
N MET A 193 6.64 11.55 -10.08
CA MET A 193 6.05 11.19 -8.80
C MET A 193 5.25 12.38 -8.26
N VAL A 194 4.00 12.13 -7.91
CA VAL A 194 3.07 13.12 -7.39
C VAL A 194 2.43 12.60 -6.11
N PHE A 195 2.00 13.52 -5.24
CA PHE A 195 1.19 13.15 -4.09
C PHE A 195 -0.26 12.88 -4.50
N GLN A 196 -0.95 12.04 -3.73
CA GLN A 196 -2.38 11.78 -3.88
C GLN A 196 -3.16 13.12 -3.97
N PRO A 197 -4.12 13.29 -4.91
CA PRO A 197 -4.62 14.62 -5.27
C PRO A 197 -5.35 15.35 -4.15
N SER A 198 -5.88 14.62 -3.16
CA SER A 198 -6.55 15.20 -2.00
C SER A 198 -5.61 15.97 -1.07
N ILE A 199 -4.29 15.86 -1.23
CA ILE A 199 -3.32 16.76 -0.58
C ILE A 199 -3.60 18.25 -0.87
N LYS A 200 -4.22 18.56 -2.02
CA LYS A 200 -4.59 19.94 -2.41
C LYS A 200 -5.86 20.44 -1.70
N GLY A 201 -6.49 19.60 -0.88
CA GLY A 201 -7.72 19.91 -0.15
C GLY A 201 -7.70 19.21 1.22
N PRO A 202 -8.50 18.16 1.44
CA PRO A 202 -8.69 17.58 2.77
C PRO A 202 -7.54 16.68 3.26
N GLY A 203 -6.53 16.42 2.43
CA GLY A 203 -5.46 15.46 2.74
C GLY A 203 -4.58 15.87 3.90
N LEU A 204 -4.30 17.17 4.05
CA LEU A 204 -3.60 17.72 5.21
C LEU A 204 -4.61 18.36 6.16
N TYR A 205 -4.26 18.41 7.45
CA TYR A 205 -5.05 19.17 8.41
C TYR A 205 -5.14 20.65 7.99
N PRO A 206 -6.28 21.32 8.22
CA PRO A 206 -6.49 22.72 7.84
C PRO A 206 -5.80 23.67 8.83
N THR A 207 -4.50 23.48 9.04
CA THR A 207 -3.64 24.28 9.92
C THR A 207 -2.40 24.74 9.16
N ALA A 208 -1.83 25.88 9.56
CA ALA A 208 -0.62 26.41 8.94
C ALA A 208 0.59 25.46 9.09
N ASP A 209 0.62 24.66 10.16
CA ASP A 209 1.74 23.77 10.48
C ASP A 209 1.70 22.43 9.73
N ALA A 210 0.53 21.98 9.27
CA ALA A 210 0.36 20.66 8.68
C ALA A 210 1.28 20.38 7.48
N PRO A 211 1.48 21.31 6.52
CA PRO A 211 2.46 21.11 5.46
C PRO A 211 3.90 21.00 5.95
N HIS A 212 4.26 21.72 7.02
CA HIS A 212 5.60 21.65 7.61
C HIS A 212 5.81 20.33 8.33
N GLN A 213 4.81 19.85 9.08
CA GLN A 213 4.82 18.55 9.73
C GLN A 213 5.00 17.43 8.70
N PHE A 214 4.19 17.44 7.63
CA PHE A 214 4.29 16.45 6.56
C PHE A 214 5.66 16.48 5.87
N ARG A 215 6.16 17.68 5.52
CA ARG A 215 7.48 17.84 4.89
C ARG A 215 8.61 17.34 5.79
N ASN A 216 8.57 17.66 7.08
CA ASN A 216 9.59 17.22 8.03
C ASN A 216 9.53 15.70 8.23
N TRP A 217 8.32 15.13 8.30
CA TRP A 217 8.13 13.69 8.35
C TRP A 217 8.68 12.98 7.11
N MET A 218 8.38 13.47 5.90
CA MET A 218 8.96 12.93 4.66
C MET A 218 10.49 12.99 4.65
N ARG A 219 11.09 14.08 5.16
CA ARG A 219 12.56 14.18 5.29
C ARG A 219 13.13 13.14 6.25
N GLN A 220 12.44 12.84 7.35
CA GLN A 220 12.83 11.77 8.27
C GLN A 220 12.76 10.42 7.59
N ILE A 221 11.72 10.14 6.79
CA ILE A 221 11.65 8.91 5.98
C ILE A 221 12.87 8.78 5.07
N LEU A 222 13.20 9.83 4.32
CA LEU A 222 14.35 9.84 3.40
C LEU A 222 15.71 9.75 4.11
N THR A 223 15.79 10.17 5.37
CA THR A 223 17.02 10.12 6.17
C THR A 223 17.19 8.76 6.84
N ASP A 224 16.11 8.22 7.41
CA ASP A 224 16.14 7.03 8.25
C ASP A 224 16.06 5.74 7.41
N TRP A 225 15.36 5.76 6.28
CA TRP A 225 15.10 4.57 5.47
C TRP A 225 15.86 4.62 4.15
N ASN A 226 16.81 3.70 4.02
CA ASN A 226 17.61 3.54 2.82
C ASN A 226 16.95 2.50 1.89
N PHE A 227 16.02 2.94 1.05
CA PHE A 227 15.26 2.10 0.12
C PHE A 227 15.72 2.30 -1.34
N ASP A 228 15.65 1.22 -2.13
CA ASP A 228 15.97 1.20 -3.56
C ASP A 228 14.72 1.12 -4.44
N ASN A 229 13.54 0.86 -3.85
CA ASN A 229 12.30 0.62 -4.56
C ASN A 229 11.12 1.27 -3.83
N ILE A 230 10.16 1.81 -4.58
CA ILE A 230 8.88 2.28 -4.06
C ILE A 230 7.76 1.50 -4.75
N VAL A 231 6.81 0.99 -3.96
CA VAL A 231 5.60 0.32 -4.44
C VAL A 231 4.39 1.17 -4.09
N HIS A 232 3.57 1.49 -5.10
CA HIS A 232 2.41 2.36 -5.01
C HIS A 232 1.24 1.86 -5.87
N CYS A 233 0.03 2.40 -5.64
CA CYS A 233 -1.22 1.80 -6.13
C CYS A 233 -1.42 1.78 -7.66
N PHE A 234 -0.92 2.79 -8.38
CA PHE A 234 -1.21 2.96 -9.82
C PHE A 234 -0.32 2.17 -10.79
N VAL A 235 0.93 1.85 -10.44
CA VAL A 235 1.94 1.16 -11.27
C VAL A 235 2.99 0.55 -10.36
N VAL A 236 3.43 -0.67 -10.65
CA VAL A 236 4.63 -1.23 -10.02
C VAL A 236 5.81 -0.89 -10.90
N GLU A 237 6.58 0.12 -10.52
CA GLU A 237 7.91 0.34 -11.11
C GLU A 237 8.93 0.44 -9.97
N SER A 238 9.93 -0.43 -10.01
CA SER A 238 11.12 -0.34 -9.16
C SER A 238 11.96 0.87 -9.58
N PHE A 239 11.80 2.00 -8.89
CA PHE A 239 12.70 3.15 -9.08
C PHE A 239 13.93 3.01 -8.19
N ARG A 240 15.07 2.66 -8.78
CA ARG A 240 16.35 2.96 -8.14
C ARG A 240 16.49 4.47 -8.06
N LEU A 241 16.40 5.01 -6.86
CA LEU A 241 16.86 6.36 -6.58
C LEU A 241 18.39 6.35 -6.80
N ASN A 242 18.85 6.93 -7.91
CA ASN A 242 20.26 7.25 -8.03
C ASN A 242 20.56 8.29 -6.94
N SER A 243 21.52 7.96 -6.08
CA SER A 243 22.03 8.82 -5.02
C SER A 243 22.80 10.00 -5.63
N GLU A 244 22.06 10.96 -6.19
CA GLU A 244 22.56 12.29 -6.48
C GLU A 244 21.57 13.29 -5.87
N LEU A 245 21.72 13.48 -4.56
CA LEU A 245 21.33 14.69 -3.84
C LEU A 245 22.60 15.44 -3.46
#